data_AF-A0A818E5M7-F1
#
_entry.id   AF-A0A818E5M7-F1
#
_cell.length_a   1.000
_cell.length_b   1.000
_cell.length_c   1.000
_cell.angle_alpha   90.00
_cell.angle_beta   90.00
_cell.angle_gamma   90.00
#
_symmetry.space_group_name_H-M   'P 1'
#
loop_
_entity.id
_entity.type
_entity.pdbx_description
1 polymer ?
#
loop_
_entity_poly.entity_id
_entity_poly.type
_entity_poly.pdbx_seq_one_letter_code
_entity_poly.pdbx_strand_id
1 'polypeptide(L)'
;LGDLVKSVDPTLALSVYLRANIPFLFERVELSKHGILRTQQTIQQFQTVPPQANQPSPLLQYFSILLESSKLNKEESIELCRPVVMQGKKQLLEKWLKEDKLECSEQLGDLVKSVDPTLALSVYLRANIPMKVIQCFAET
;
A
#
# COMPACT_ATOMS: atom_id res chain seq x y z
N LEU A 1 -25.35 36.19 9.34
CA LEU A 1 -24.32 35.54 8.50
C LEU A 1 -23.05 35.22 9.32
N GLY A 2 -23.19 34.79 10.59
CA GLY A 2 -22.05 34.65 11.53
C GLY A 2 -21.94 33.28 12.21
N ASP A 3 -22.69 32.27 11.75
CA ASP A 3 -22.85 30.99 12.47
C ASP A 3 -22.43 29.75 11.68
N LEU A 4 -21.71 29.92 10.55
CA LEU A 4 -21.27 28.79 9.70
C LEU A 4 -19.75 28.55 9.73
N VAL A 5 -19.08 28.90 10.83
CA VAL A 5 -17.62 28.70 11.00
C VAL A 5 -17.27 27.97 12.32
N LYS A 6 -18.26 27.54 13.11
CA LYS A 6 -18.00 26.92 14.43
C LYS A 6 -18.10 25.39 14.48
N SER A 7 -18.29 24.71 13.35
CA SER A 7 -18.28 23.25 13.31
C SER A 7 -17.45 22.71 12.15
N VAL A 8 -16.31 23.34 11.86
CA VAL A 8 -15.27 22.65 11.10
C VAL A 8 -14.50 21.86 12.14
N ASP A 9 -14.83 20.57 12.27
CA ASP A 9 -14.07 19.63 13.09
C ASP A 9 -12.56 19.90 12.90
N PRO A 10 -11.77 20.03 13.97
CA PRO A 10 -10.32 20.24 13.86
C PRO A 10 -9.64 19.15 13.01
N THR A 11 -10.24 17.97 12.94
CA THR A 11 -9.88 16.87 12.04
C THR A 11 -10.12 17.19 10.56
N LEU A 12 -11.19 17.93 10.24
CA LEU A 12 -11.49 18.39 8.88
C LEU A 12 -10.51 19.50 8.46
N ALA A 13 -10.15 20.41 9.36
CA ALA A 13 -9.15 21.44 9.07
C ALA A 13 -7.75 20.83 8.81
N LEU A 14 -7.35 19.83 9.61
CA LEU A 14 -6.07 19.13 9.44
C LEU A 14 -6.05 18.31 8.14
N SER A 15 -7.15 17.62 7.82
CA SER A 15 -7.26 16.86 6.56
C SER A 15 -7.31 17.75 5.32
N VAL A 16 -7.92 18.94 5.38
CA VAL A 16 -7.90 19.92 4.28
C VAL A 16 -6.49 20.51 4.09
N TYR A 17 -5.77 20.77 5.18
CA TYR A 17 -4.40 21.28 5.14
C TYR A 17 -3.42 20.22 4.61
N LEU A 18 -3.53 18.97 5.07
CA LEU A 18 -2.78 17.85 4.47
C LEU A 18 -3.17 17.68 2.99
N ARG A 19 -4.46 17.74 2.63
CA ARG A 19 -4.97 17.62 1.25
C ARG A 19 -4.39 18.66 0.28
N ALA A 20 -4.23 19.91 0.71
CA ALA A 20 -3.59 20.95 -0.10
C ALA A 20 -2.09 20.68 -0.30
N ASN A 21 -1.47 19.98 0.65
CA ASN A 21 -0.04 19.69 0.65
C ASN A 21 0.31 18.28 0.12
N ILE A 22 -0.66 17.37 -0.09
CA ILE A 22 -0.45 16.03 -0.67
C ILE A 22 0.28 16.07 -2.03
N PRO A 23 -0.13 16.88 -3.02
CA PRO A 23 0.61 16.95 -4.28
C PRO A 23 2.06 17.43 -4.07
N PHE A 24 2.26 18.36 -3.12
CA PHE A 24 3.59 18.84 -2.75
C PHE A 24 4.40 17.77 -2.00
N LEU A 25 3.76 16.93 -1.18
CA LEU A 25 4.39 15.79 -0.53
C LEU A 25 4.77 14.71 -1.55
N PHE A 26 3.94 14.46 -2.56
CA PHE A 26 4.27 13.56 -3.66
C PHE A 26 5.49 14.04 -4.43
N GLU A 27 5.48 15.31 -4.85
CA GLU A 27 6.61 15.91 -5.55
C GLU A 27 7.87 15.87 -4.69
N ARG A 28 7.76 16.08 -3.37
CA ARG A 28 8.90 15.98 -2.45
C ARG A 28 9.40 14.56 -2.23
N VAL A 29 8.51 13.55 -2.21
CA VAL A 29 8.90 12.13 -2.14
C VAL A 29 9.66 11.75 -3.42
N GLU A 30 9.16 12.15 -4.58
CA GLU A 30 9.78 11.88 -5.88
C GLU A 30 11.12 12.61 -6.04
N LEU A 31 11.22 13.85 -5.55
CA LEU A 31 12.46 14.61 -5.47
C LEU A 31 13.42 14.11 -4.39
N SER A 32 12.96 13.27 -3.45
CA SER A 32 13.82 12.61 -2.47
C SER A 32 14.57 11.46 -3.13
N LYS A 33 15.55 11.79 -3.97
CA LYS A 33 16.45 10.86 -4.67
C LYS A 33 17.23 9.90 -3.76
N HIS A 34 17.09 10.05 -2.44
CA HIS A 34 17.79 9.28 -1.41
C HIS A 34 16.86 8.44 -0.52
N GLY A 35 15.55 8.37 -0.78
CA GLY A 35 14.63 7.55 0.01
C GLY A 35 14.42 8.02 1.46
N ILE A 36 14.83 9.25 1.80
CA ILE A 36 14.76 9.80 3.16
C ILE A 36 13.30 9.95 3.62
N LEU A 37 12.39 10.21 2.69
CA LEU A 37 10.95 10.28 2.95
C LEU A 37 10.23 8.94 2.72
N ARG A 38 10.95 7.86 2.42
CA ARG A 38 10.39 6.52 2.22
C ARG A 38 10.39 5.73 3.52
N THR A 39 9.80 6.33 4.55
CA THR A 39 9.75 5.80 5.91
C THR A 39 8.31 5.47 6.29
N GLN A 40 8.16 4.55 7.26
CA GLN A 40 6.89 4.22 7.90
C GLN A 40 6.09 5.46 8.33
N GLN A 41 6.76 6.54 8.73
CA GLN A 41 6.10 7.80 9.07
C GLN A 41 5.33 8.41 7.89
N THR A 42 5.88 8.36 6.68
CA THR A 42 5.21 8.87 5.47
C THR A 42 3.99 8.02 5.12
N ILE A 43 4.10 6.70 5.24
CA ILE A 43 2.98 5.76 5.04
C ILE A 43 1.85 6.07 6.04
N GLN A 44 2.19 6.24 7.32
CA GLN A 44 1.23 6.64 8.36
C GLN A 44 0.58 7.99 8.08
N GLN A 45 1.34 8.96 7.55
CA GLN A 45 0.75 10.23 7.13
C GLN A 45 -0.24 10.06 5.97
N PHE A 46 0.05 9.21 4.99
CA PHE A 46 -0.91 8.91 3.91
C PHE A 46 -2.11 8.08 4.39
N GLN A 47 -1.94 7.26 5.42
CA GLN A 47 -3.01 6.44 6.01
C GLN A 47 -3.94 7.25 6.93
N THR A 48 -3.43 8.28 7.61
CA THR A 48 -4.27 9.20 8.41
C THR A 48 -5.18 10.07 7.56
N VAL A 49 -4.93 10.17 6.25
CA VAL A 49 -5.79 10.91 5.33
C VAL A 49 -6.94 10.01 4.87
N PRO A 50 -8.20 10.37 5.20
CA PRO A 50 -9.35 9.56 4.83
C PRO A 50 -9.52 9.53 3.30
N PRO A 51 -9.76 8.34 2.69
CA PRO A 51 -10.03 8.24 1.26
C PRO A 51 -11.37 8.91 0.93
N GLN A 52 -11.38 9.82 -0.06
CA GLN A 52 -12.63 10.41 -0.54
C GLN A 52 -13.41 9.42 -1.41
N ALA A 53 -14.74 9.46 -1.32
CA ALA A 53 -15.60 8.81 -2.29
C ALA A 53 -15.26 9.30 -3.71
N ASN A 54 -15.09 8.38 -4.65
CA ASN A 54 -14.68 8.59 -6.04
C ASN A 54 -13.22 8.95 -6.35
N GLN A 55 -12.31 9.06 -5.37
CA GLN A 55 -10.86 9.15 -5.65
C GLN A 55 -10.08 7.94 -5.12
N PRO A 56 -9.02 7.49 -5.83
CA PRO A 56 -8.13 6.46 -5.30
C PRO A 56 -7.51 6.95 -4.00
N SER A 57 -7.35 6.04 -3.04
CA SER A 57 -6.74 6.36 -1.75
C SER A 57 -5.36 7.01 -1.97
N PRO A 58 -5.01 8.08 -1.25
CA PRO A 58 -3.72 8.74 -1.43
C PRO A 58 -2.55 7.78 -1.18
N LEU A 59 -2.74 6.80 -0.31
CA LEU A 59 -1.81 5.69 -0.12
C LEU A 59 -1.58 4.85 -1.40
N LEU A 60 -2.62 4.58 -2.19
CA LEU A 60 -2.48 3.88 -3.48
C LEU A 60 -1.75 4.73 -4.51
N GLN A 61 -1.98 6.04 -4.52
CA GLN A 61 -1.26 6.96 -5.39
C GLN A 61 0.23 6.97 -5.05
N TYR A 62 0.57 6.97 -3.76
CA TYR A 62 1.94 6.81 -3.27
C TYR A 62 2.58 5.52 -3.74
N PHE A 63 1.91 4.40 -3.56
CA PHE A 63 2.43 3.13 -4.05
C PHE A 63 2.59 3.11 -5.56
N SER A 64 1.73 3.78 -6.34
CA SER A 64 1.84 3.83 -7.79
C SER A 64 3.11 4.55 -8.25
N ILE A 65 3.41 5.71 -7.64
CA ILE A 65 4.65 6.46 -7.90
C ILE A 65 5.87 5.65 -7.45
N LEU A 66 5.79 5.03 -6.26
CA LEU A 66 6.85 4.17 -5.76
C LEU A 66 7.11 3.00 -6.69
N LEU A 67 6.07 2.34 -7.18
CA LEU A 67 6.17 1.23 -8.13
C LEU A 67 6.85 1.66 -9.43
N GLU A 68 6.70 2.90 -9.88
CA GLU A 68 7.42 3.41 -11.05
C GLU A 68 8.90 3.67 -10.74
N SER A 69 9.20 4.20 -9.55
CA SER A 69 10.55 4.63 -9.17
C SER A 69 11.43 3.50 -8.59
N SER A 70 10.89 2.59 -7.77
CA SER A 70 11.63 1.44 -7.24
C SER A 70 10.76 0.30 -6.69
N LYS A 71 11.42 -0.73 -6.13
CA LYS A 71 10.77 -1.82 -5.39
C LYS A 71 10.17 -1.33 -4.06
N LEU A 72 9.02 -1.89 -3.70
CA LEU A 72 8.34 -1.71 -2.42
C LEU A 72 8.96 -2.63 -1.36
N ASN A 73 9.04 -2.16 -0.12
CA ASN A 73 9.48 -2.96 1.02
C ASN A 73 8.39 -3.94 1.50
N LYS A 74 8.73 -4.82 2.44
CA LYS A 74 7.80 -5.78 3.06
C LYS A 74 6.50 -5.13 3.58
N GLU A 75 6.58 -4.02 4.31
CA GLU A 75 5.41 -3.38 4.93
C GLU A 75 4.54 -2.68 3.87
N GLU A 76 5.18 -1.97 2.94
CA GLU A 76 4.53 -1.32 1.81
C GLU A 76 3.78 -2.33 0.94
N SER A 77 4.41 -3.48 0.67
CA SER A 77 3.82 -4.55 -0.13
C SER A 77 2.58 -5.13 0.55
N ILE A 78 2.59 -5.31 1.87
CA ILE A 78 1.44 -5.79 2.66
C ILE A 78 0.29 -4.77 2.63
N GLU A 79 0.60 -3.49 2.88
CA GLU A 79 -0.40 -2.42 2.89
C GLU A 79 -1.01 -2.19 1.50
N LEU A 80 -0.24 -2.37 0.43
CA LEU A 80 -0.74 -2.34 -0.94
C LEU A 80 -1.57 -3.60 -1.26
N CYS A 81 -1.10 -4.78 -0.86
CA CYS A 81 -1.79 -6.04 -1.18
C CYS A 81 -3.13 -6.17 -0.45
N ARG A 82 -3.26 -5.71 0.80
CA ARG A 82 -4.52 -5.74 1.56
C ARG A 82 -5.74 -5.26 0.76
N PRO A 83 -5.81 -4.00 0.29
CA PRO A 83 -6.96 -3.50 -0.47
C PRO A 83 -7.09 -4.15 -1.84
N VAL A 84 -5.99 -4.56 -2.48
CA VAL A 84 -6.00 -5.18 -3.81
C VAL A 84 -6.58 -6.60 -3.75
N VAL A 85 -6.21 -7.35 -2.72
CA VAL A 85 -6.73 -8.69 -2.39
C VAL A 85 -8.21 -8.59 -1.99
N MET A 86 -8.58 -7.64 -1.13
CA MET A 86 -9.99 -7.40 -0.77
C MET A 86 -10.87 -6.99 -1.97
N GLN A 87 -10.33 -6.20 -2.91
CA GLN A 87 -11.02 -5.84 -4.16
C GLN A 87 -11.01 -6.96 -5.20
N GLY A 88 -10.34 -8.10 -4.95
CA GLY A 88 -10.21 -9.19 -5.91
C GLY A 88 -9.34 -8.86 -7.13
N LYS A 89 -8.51 -7.80 -7.07
CA LYS A 89 -7.65 -7.33 -8.16
C LYS A 89 -6.34 -8.14 -8.25
N LYS A 90 -6.44 -9.47 -8.26
CA LYS A 90 -5.28 -10.38 -8.25
C LYS A 90 -4.33 -10.20 -9.44
N GLN A 91 -4.84 -9.73 -10.59
CA GLN A 91 -4.00 -9.44 -11.77
C GLN A 91 -2.94 -8.36 -11.52
N LEU A 92 -3.23 -7.38 -10.66
CA LEU A 92 -2.24 -6.37 -10.29
C LEU A 92 -1.12 -6.99 -9.45
N LEU A 93 -1.48 -7.85 -8.48
CA LEU A 93 -0.50 -8.61 -7.71
C LEU A 93 0.39 -9.47 -8.61
N GLU A 94 -0.21 -10.22 -9.54
CA GLU A 94 0.53 -11.05 -10.50
C GLU A 94 1.52 -10.21 -11.30
N LYS A 95 1.10 -9.03 -11.79
CA LYS A 95 1.98 -8.12 -12.51
C LYS A 95 3.13 -7.65 -11.63
N TRP A 96 2.85 -7.14 -10.43
CA TRP A 96 3.87 -6.60 -9.54
C TRP A 96 4.84 -7.68 -9.02
N LEU A 97 4.34 -8.90 -8.80
CA LEU A 97 5.16 -10.07 -8.51
C LEU A 97 6.07 -10.37 -9.71
N LYS A 98 5.53 -10.44 -10.93
CA LYS A 98 6.32 -10.73 -12.13
C LYS A 98 7.41 -9.69 -12.39
N GLU A 99 7.13 -8.42 -12.11
CA GLU A 99 8.07 -7.30 -12.24
C GLU A 99 9.03 -7.15 -11.05
N ASP A 100 8.98 -8.05 -10.06
CA ASP A 100 9.77 -8.02 -8.82
C ASP A 100 9.65 -6.70 -8.04
N LYS A 101 8.50 -6.03 -8.19
CA LYS A 101 8.21 -4.73 -7.57
C LYS A 101 7.77 -4.85 -6.11
N LEU A 102 7.30 -6.03 -5.70
CA LEU A 102 6.84 -6.32 -4.33
C LEU A 102 7.89 -7.11 -3.57
N GLU A 103 8.04 -6.81 -2.29
CA GLU A 103 8.78 -7.66 -1.38
C GLU A 103 7.88 -8.77 -0.84
N CYS A 104 8.18 -10.00 -1.25
CA CYS A 104 7.46 -11.17 -0.81
C CYS A 104 7.82 -11.47 0.65
N SER A 105 6.80 -11.60 1.50
CA SER A 105 6.96 -11.91 2.93
C SER A 105 5.91 -12.92 3.39
N GLU A 106 6.11 -13.50 4.58
CA GLU A 106 5.17 -14.47 5.15
C GLU A 106 3.75 -13.92 5.25
N GLN A 107 3.62 -12.71 5.81
CA GLN A 107 2.33 -12.04 5.98
C GLN A 107 1.65 -11.74 4.64
N LEU A 108 2.43 -11.36 3.62
CA LEU A 108 1.90 -11.14 2.28
C LEU A 108 1.34 -12.44 1.70
N GLY A 109 2.08 -13.54 1.84
CA GLY A 109 1.64 -14.85 1.37
C GLY A 109 0.36 -15.31 2.08
N ASP A 110 0.26 -15.08 3.40
CA ASP A 110 -0.93 -15.47 4.18
C ASP A 110 -2.17 -14.67 3.78
N LEU A 111 -2.02 -13.36 3.52
CA LEU A 111 -3.08 -12.53 2.96
C LEU A 111 -3.54 -13.05 1.60
N VAL A 112 -2.60 -13.35 0.70
CA VAL A 112 -2.92 -13.84 -0.64
C VAL A 112 -3.55 -15.24 -0.60
N LYS A 113 -3.13 -16.09 0.34
CA LYS A 113 -3.63 -17.47 0.49
C LYS A 113 -5.14 -17.51 0.73
N SER A 114 -5.67 -16.53 1.46
CA SER A 114 -7.11 -16.41 1.70
C SER A 114 -7.93 -16.19 0.42
N VAL A 115 -7.31 -15.70 -0.65
CA VAL A 115 -7.97 -15.42 -1.94
C VAL A 115 -7.55 -16.39 -3.02
N ASP A 116 -6.26 -16.70 -3.14
CA ASP A 116 -5.73 -17.61 -4.14
C ASP A 116 -4.49 -18.36 -3.59
N PRO A 117 -4.62 -19.65 -3.22
CA PRO A 117 -3.51 -20.43 -2.67
C PRO A 117 -2.37 -20.64 -3.68
N THR A 118 -2.67 -20.64 -4.99
CA THR A 118 -1.66 -20.80 -6.05
C THR A 118 -0.74 -19.57 -6.12
N LEU A 119 -1.34 -18.39 -5.97
CA LEU A 119 -0.57 -17.14 -5.94
C LEU A 119 0.24 -17.05 -4.64
N ALA A 120 -0.33 -17.47 -3.51
CA ALA A 120 0.37 -17.51 -2.22
C ALA A 120 1.61 -18.42 -2.26
N LEU A 121 1.51 -19.57 -2.93
CA LEU A 121 2.64 -20.45 -3.20
C LEU A 121 3.79 -19.73 -3.89
N SER A 122 3.48 -18.96 -4.94
CA SER A 122 4.48 -18.15 -5.66
C SER A 122 5.14 -17.10 -4.76
N VAL A 123 4.35 -16.48 -3.86
CA VAL A 123 4.86 -15.53 -2.87
C VAL A 123 5.77 -16.22 -1.86
N TYR A 124 5.37 -17.35 -1.27
CA TYR A 124 6.16 -18.06 -0.26
C TYR A 124 7.48 -18.60 -0.82
N LEU A 125 7.48 -19.09 -2.06
CA LEU A 125 8.69 -19.49 -2.78
C LEU A 125 9.66 -18.32 -2.93
N ARG A 126 9.15 -17.14 -3.34
CA ARG A 126 9.96 -15.92 -3.49
C ARG A 126 10.42 -15.33 -2.14
N ALA A 127 9.59 -15.46 -1.11
CA ALA A 127 9.93 -15.06 0.26
C ALA A 127 10.96 -16.00 0.90
N ASN A 128 11.31 -17.11 0.22
CA ASN A 128 12.23 -18.14 0.70
C ASN A 128 11.78 -18.78 2.03
N ILE A 129 10.47 -19.06 2.15
CA ILE A 129 9.87 -19.65 3.36
C ILE A 129 9.40 -21.09 3.07
N PRO A 130 10.30 -22.08 3.07
CA PRO A 130 9.98 -23.45 2.66
C PRO A 130 8.93 -24.11 3.57
N MET A 131 8.90 -23.77 4.86
CA MET A 131 7.91 -24.33 5.80
C MET A 131 6.47 -24.03 5.39
N LYS A 132 6.18 -22.77 4.99
CA LYS A 132 4.85 -22.36 4.56
C LYS A 132 4.51 -22.87 3.16
N VAL A 133 5.50 -23.00 2.27
CA VAL A 133 5.31 -23.62 0.95
C VAL A 133 4.79 -25.05 1.11
N ILE A 134 5.45 -25.85 1.96
CA ILE A 134 5.06 -27.24 2.23
C ILE A 134 3.66 -27.29 2.87
N GLN A 135 3.40 -26.41 3.85
CA GLN A 135 2.08 -26.36 4.49
C GLN A 135 0.97 -25.98 3.50
N CYS A 136 1.23 -25.01 2.63
CA CYS A 136 0.28 -24.61 1.59
C CYS A 136 0.05 -25.73 0.57
N PHE A 137 1.09 -26.49 0.22
CA PHE A 137 0.99 -27.70 -0.60
C PHE A 137 0.21 -28.84 0.08
N ALA A 138 0.33 -28.98 1.40
CA ALA A 138 -0.34 -30.03 2.17
C ALA A 138 -1.83 -29.75 2.41
N GLU A 139 -2.23 -28.47 2.38
CA GLU A 139 -3.62 -28.03 2.61
C GLU A 139 -4.43 -27.85 1.31
N THR A 140 -3.82 -27.99 0.13
CA THR A 140 -4.48 -27.91 -1.19
C THR A 140 -4.90 -29.29 -1.68
#